data_AF-A0A7S3VCR1-F1
#
_entry.id   AF-A0A7S3VCR1-F1
#
_cell.length_a   1.000
_cell.length_b   1.000
_cell.length_c   1.000
_cell.angle_alpha   90.00
_cell.angle_beta   90.00
_cell.angle_gamma   90.00
#
_symmetry.space_group_name_H-M   'P 1'
#
loop_
_entity.id
_entity.type
_entity.pdbx_description
1 polymer ?
#
loop_
_entity_poly.entity_id
_entity_poly.type
_entity_poly.pdbx_seq_one_letter_code
_entity_poly.pdbx_strand_id
1 'polypeptide(L)'
;KKALALQLLSGCEKNLENGTHLRGDINILMVGDPSTAKSQLLRAVMTIAPLAVSTTGKGSSGVGLTAAVTSDPDTRERRLEAGAMVLADRGIVCVDEFDKMSEADRVAIHEAMEQQTVTIAKAGIHASLNARCSVLAAANPVYGQYDRRRRIQENIGLPDSLLSRFDLLFVVLDQLDPDTDRRIASHVIRGHRYKNTHGGAGHDSDYDDDYDSDSEMEDSAPKSHSVWQKSRYESLSKGADGSSSNNAEDVLQHDFLRKYLHFAKTRIKPILTEEARECIASRYAEMRGRQDERTLPVTARSLETVIRLATAHAKARLSPTVEADPDVAAAMDILSFALYHENKDTVVDQEGPPTPEIENQRGGKRARLSDDNESFLSQPQGLESPQNPIDLAALVSTIWRELQESNDEKAIKHICSDVADRDLVRSAIQQLEEQEKVMIDDAMVYIQ
;
A
#
# COMPACT_ATOMS: atom_id res chain seq x y z
N LYS A 1 -1.58 -2.42 11.36
CA LYS A 1 -2.05 -3.38 12.41
C LYS A 1 -3.50 -3.81 12.20
N LYS A 2 -4.50 -2.91 12.12
CA LYS A 2 -5.91 -3.27 11.83
C LYS A 2 -6.06 -4.19 10.61
N ALA A 3 -5.39 -3.84 9.50
CA ALA A 3 -5.39 -4.67 8.29
C ALA A 3 -4.81 -6.09 8.50
N LEU A 4 -3.76 -6.24 9.31
CA LEU A 4 -3.20 -7.56 9.63
C LEU A 4 -4.17 -8.41 10.45
N ALA A 5 -4.94 -7.79 11.34
CA ALA A 5 -5.99 -8.50 12.08
C ALA A 5 -7.09 -9.00 11.13
N LEU A 6 -7.47 -8.22 10.13
CA LEU A 6 -8.42 -8.66 9.09
C LEU A 6 -7.83 -9.77 8.20
N GLN A 7 -6.55 -9.69 7.85
CA GLN A 7 -5.85 -10.75 7.13
C GLN A 7 -5.83 -12.07 7.91
N LEU A 8 -5.60 -12.00 9.23
CA LEU A 8 -5.65 -13.17 10.12
C LEU A 8 -6.99 -13.90 10.09
N LEU A 9 -8.09 -13.20 9.81
CA LEU A 9 -9.44 -13.75 9.68
C LEU A 9 -9.75 -14.22 8.26
N SER A 10 -9.14 -13.61 7.24
CA SER A 10 -9.38 -13.84 5.81
C SER A 10 -10.85 -13.64 5.40
N GLY A 11 -11.11 -13.45 4.11
CA GLY A 11 -12.45 -13.33 3.56
C GLY A 11 -13.15 -14.68 3.37
N CYS A 12 -14.25 -14.69 2.63
CA CYS A 12 -14.99 -15.92 2.31
C CYS A 12 -14.69 -16.35 0.88
N GLU A 13 -14.21 -17.59 0.73
CA GLU A 13 -14.15 -18.27 -0.56
C GLU A 13 -15.56 -18.50 -1.09
N LYS A 14 -15.76 -18.27 -2.39
CA LYS A 14 -17.04 -18.55 -3.07
C LYS A 14 -16.78 -19.40 -4.30
N ASN A 15 -17.40 -20.58 -4.32
CA ASN A 15 -17.43 -21.43 -5.50
C ASN A 15 -18.75 -21.20 -6.21
N LEU A 16 -18.65 -20.69 -7.43
CA LEU A 16 -19.82 -20.52 -8.30
C LEU A 16 -20.18 -21.86 -8.93
N GLU A 17 -21.46 -22.06 -9.27
CA GLU A 17 -21.96 -23.29 -9.90
C GLU A 17 -21.38 -23.53 -11.30
N ASN A 18 -20.83 -22.48 -11.93
CA ASN A 18 -20.15 -22.53 -13.23
C ASN A 18 -18.72 -23.09 -13.15
N GLY A 19 -18.23 -23.47 -11.97
CA GLY A 19 -16.89 -24.01 -11.76
C GLY A 19 -15.80 -22.95 -11.53
N THR A 20 -16.14 -21.66 -11.53
CA THR A 20 -15.19 -20.60 -11.19
C THR A 20 -15.02 -20.47 -9.67
N HIS A 21 -13.77 -20.47 -9.22
CA HIS A 21 -13.40 -20.26 -7.81
C HIS A 21 -13.04 -18.79 -7.57
N LEU A 22 -13.77 -18.13 -6.66
CA LEU A 22 -13.44 -16.77 -6.20
C LEU A 22 -12.63 -16.85 -4.91
N ARG A 23 -11.42 -16.29 -4.93
CA ARG A 23 -10.54 -16.24 -3.76
C ARG A 23 -11.11 -15.35 -2.65
N GLY A 24 -11.06 -15.86 -1.42
CA GLY A 24 -11.41 -15.11 -0.21
C GLY A 24 -10.21 -14.48 0.51
N ASP A 25 -8.99 -14.88 0.16
CA ASP A 25 -7.77 -14.47 0.86
C ASP A 25 -7.38 -13.02 0.63
N ILE A 26 -6.77 -12.42 1.67
CA ILE A 26 -6.32 -11.02 1.65
C ILE A 26 -4.80 -11.00 1.61
N ASN A 27 -4.25 -10.43 0.55
CA ASN A 27 -2.82 -10.30 0.36
C ASN A 27 -2.35 -8.90 0.76
N ILE A 28 -1.32 -8.83 1.60
CA ILE A 28 -0.78 -7.57 2.12
C ILE A 28 0.70 -7.47 1.79
N LEU A 29 1.10 -6.33 1.22
CA LEU A 29 2.49 -5.97 1.01
C LEU A 29 2.87 -4.78 1.90
N MET A 30 3.96 -4.93 2.65
CA MET A 30 4.56 -3.87 3.44
C MET A 30 5.88 -3.44 2.81
N VAL A 31 5.93 -2.19 2.36
CA VAL A 31 7.13 -1.56 1.81
C VAL A 31 7.62 -0.56 2.84
N GLY A 32 8.92 -0.43 3.03
CA GLY A 32 9.43 0.62 3.90
C GLY A 32 10.93 0.62 4.00
N ASP A 33 11.47 1.61 4.67
CA ASP A 33 12.91 1.70 4.91
C ASP A 33 13.37 0.54 5.82
N PRO A 34 14.66 0.17 5.81
CA PRO A 34 15.25 -0.69 6.81
C PRO A 34 14.95 -0.18 8.22
N SER A 35 14.99 -1.08 9.21
CA SER A 35 14.80 -0.73 10.64
C SER A 35 13.39 -0.31 11.06
N THR A 36 12.39 -0.33 10.17
CA THR A 36 10.97 -0.01 10.47
C THR A 36 10.19 -1.15 11.16
N ALA A 37 10.88 -2.09 11.83
CA ALA A 37 10.31 -3.25 12.52
C ALA A 37 9.39 -4.19 11.70
N LYS A 38 9.41 -4.11 10.36
CA LYS A 38 8.59 -4.94 9.45
C LYS A 38 8.74 -6.44 9.71
N SER A 39 9.98 -6.94 9.83
CA SER A 39 10.25 -8.35 10.12
C SER A 39 9.75 -8.78 11.51
N GLN A 40 9.71 -7.86 12.49
CA GLN A 40 9.11 -8.17 13.79
C GLN A 40 7.60 -8.29 13.71
N LEU A 41 6.96 -7.51 12.84
CA LEU A 41 5.54 -7.63 12.58
C LEU A 41 5.19 -8.96 11.92
N LEU A 42 6.03 -9.44 10.99
CA LEU A 42 5.91 -10.78 10.39
C LEU A 42 5.99 -11.88 11.47
N ARG A 43 7.00 -11.83 12.36
CA ARG A 43 7.15 -12.79 13.47
C ARG A 43 5.97 -12.78 14.43
N ALA A 44 5.42 -11.59 14.72
CA ALA A 44 4.22 -11.47 15.54
C ALA A 44 3.02 -12.18 14.90
N VAL A 45 2.81 -12.01 13.58
CA VAL A 45 1.75 -12.71 12.84
C VAL A 45 1.96 -14.22 12.87
N MET A 46 3.18 -14.71 12.69
CA MET A 46 3.51 -16.14 12.79
C MET A 46 3.15 -16.74 14.17
N THR A 47 3.35 -15.97 15.24
CA THR A 47 3.06 -16.43 16.61
C THR A 47 1.56 -16.50 16.88
N ILE A 48 0.80 -15.55 16.33
CA ILE A 48 -0.64 -15.42 16.55
C ILE A 48 -1.44 -16.37 15.65
N ALA A 49 -1.03 -16.53 14.40
CA ALA A 49 -1.74 -17.33 13.41
C ALA A 49 -1.72 -18.83 13.79
N PRO A 50 -2.81 -19.57 13.56
CA PRO A 50 -2.85 -21.01 13.83
C PRO A 50 -2.02 -21.84 12.85
N LEU A 51 -1.84 -21.35 11.62
CA LEU A 51 -1.01 -21.95 10.58
C LEU A 51 -0.33 -20.82 9.83
N ALA A 52 0.97 -20.64 10.08
CA ALA A 52 1.80 -19.70 9.37
C ALA A 52 3.15 -20.33 9.02
N VAL A 53 3.58 -20.13 7.78
CA VAL A 53 4.89 -20.55 7.30
C VAL A 53 5.67 -19.31 6.89
N SER A 54 6.90 -19.20 7.36
CA SER A 54 7.78 -18.09 6.98
C SER A 54 8.81 -18.53 5.95
N THR A 55 9.03 -17.66 4.97
CA THR A 55 10.05 -17.82 3.95
C THR A 55 10.80 -16.51 3.76
N THR A 56 12.03 -16.60 3.25
CA THR A 56 12.84 -15.43 2.84
C THR A 56 12.98 -15.45 1.33
N GLY A 57 12.92 -14.27 0.69
CA GLY A 57 13.03 -14.14 -0.76
C GLY A 57 14.31 -14.73 -1.36
N LYS A 58 15.41 -14.80 -0.61
CA LYS A 58 16.67 -15.42 -1.07
C LYS A 58 16.79 -16.92 -0.76
N GLY A 59 16.20 -17.37 0.35
CA GLY A 59 16.30 -18.77 0.80
C GLY A 59 15.19 -19.68 0.27
N SER A 60 14.14 -19.10 -0.30
CA SER A 60 12.96 -19.80 -0.77
C SER A 60 13.01 -20.06 -2.27
N SER A 61 14.09 -20.72 -2.73
CA SER A 61 14.17 -21.19 -4.12
C SER A 61 12.88 -21.93 -4.53
N GLY A 62 12.49 -21.90 -5.80
CA GLY A 62 11.13 -22.27 -6.24
C GLY A 62 10.68 -23.65 -5.80
N VAL A 63 11.62 -24.57 -5.55
CA VAL A 63 11.39 -25.86 -4.90
C VAL A 63 10.80 -25.73 -3.48
N GLY A 64 11.42 -24.89 -2.65
CA GLY A 64 11.00 -24.62 -1.28
C GLY A 64 9.73 -23.78 -1.17
N LEU A 65 9.35 -23.04 -2.22
CA LEU A 65 8.11 -22.29 -2.25
C LEU A 65 6.91 -23.11 -2.79
N THR A 66 7.13 -23.84 -3.88
CA THR A 66 6.07 -24.58 -4.60
C THR A 66 5.99 -26.04 -4.19
N ALA A 67 6.68 -26.93 -4.91
CA ALA A 67 6.98 -28.28 -4.51
C ALA A 67 8.16 -28.80 -5.36
N ALA A 68 8.93 -29.74 -4.80
CA ALA A 68 9.96 -30.47 -5.52
C ALA A 68 9.52 -31.89 -5.84
N VAL A 69 10.14 -32.46 -6.87
CA VAL A 69 10.17 -33.90 -7.06
C VAL A 69 11.53 -34.39 -6.58
N THR A 70 11.56 -35.10 -5.46
CA THR A 70 12.76 -35.77 -4.96
C THR A 70 12.71 -37.25 -5.33
N SER A 71 13.86 -37.86 -5.56
CA SER A 71 13.96 -39.30 -5.80
C SER A 71 14.52 -39.93 -4.55
N ASP A 72 13.78 -40.87 -3.97
CA ASP A 72 14.23 -41.60 -2.79
C ASP A 72 15.46 -42.45 -3.16
N PRO A 73 16.63 -42.28 -2.48
CA PRO A 73 17.85 -42.98 -2.83
C PRO A 73 17.75 -44.50 -2.68
N ASP A 74 16.88 -44.99 -1.79
CA ASP A 74 16.76 -46.42 -1.49
C ASP A 74 15.78 -47.13 -2.43
N THR A 75 14.62 -46.51 -2.68
CA THR A 75 13.55 -47.11 -3.50
C THR A 75 13.62 -46.69 -4.98
N ARG A 76 14.39 -45.65 -5.31
CA ARG A 76 14.40 -44.95 -6.62
C ARG A 76 13.03 -44.45 -7.07
N GLU A 77 12.05 -44.41 -6.17
CA GLU A 77 10.73 -43.85 -6.45
C GLU A 77 10.78 -42.33 -6.39
N ARG A 78 10.08 -41.69 -7.32
CA ARG A 78 9.92 -40.23 -7.33
C ARG A 78 8.82 -39.86 -6.35
N ARG A 79 9.16 -39.07 -5.34
CA ARG A 79 8.24 -38.50 -4.36
C ARG A 79 8.11 -37.00 -4.59
N LEU A 80 6.95 -36.46 -4.22
CA LEU A 80 6.68 -35.04 -4.31
C LEU A 80 6.78 -34.44 -2.91
N GLU A 81 7.65 -33.46 -2.74
CA GLU A 81 7.84 -32.70 -1.50
C GLU A 81 7.13 -31.35 -1.63
N ALA A 82 6.14 -31.12 -0.77
CA ALA A 82 5.40 -29.87 -0.70
C ALA A 82 6.30 -28.71 -0.24
N GLY A 83 6.26 -27.60 -0.96
CA GLY A 83 6.89 -26.34 -0.58
C GLY A 83 6.00 -25.52 0.37
N ALA A 84 6.55 -24.41 0.84
CA ALA A 84 5.97 -23.55 1.88
C ALA A 84 4.54 -23.09 1.60
N MET A 85 4.19 -22.78 0.35
CA MET A 85 2.84 -22.32 0.01
C MET A 85 1.80 -23.46 0.08
N VAL A 86 2.20 -24.67 -0.32
CA VAL A 86 1.34 -25.86 -0.25
C VAL A 86 1.17 -26.32 1.20
N LEU A 87 2.24 -26.24 2.01
CA LEU A 87 2.20 -26.51 3.44
C LEU A 87 1.32 -25.51 4.21
N ALA A 88 1.19 -24.29 3.70
CA ALA A 88 0.39 -23.23 4.30
C ALA A 88 -1.04 -23.11 3.71
N ASP A 89 -1.60 -24.16 3.08
CA ASP A 89 -2.98 -24.13 2.58
C ASP A 89 -3.97 -23.76 3.71
N ARG A 90 -4.83 -22.78 3.44
CA ARG A 90 -5.75 -22.09 4.37
C ARG A 90 -5.09 -21.34 5.53
N GLY A 91 -3.78 -21.14 5.45
CA GLY A 91 -2.96 -20.40 6.39
C GLY A 91 -2.47 -19.06 5.84
N ILE A 92 -1.37 -18.59 6.44
CA ILE A 92 -0.67 -17.37 6.01
C ILE A 92 0.77 -17.73 5.65
N VAL A 93 1.24 -17.24 4.52
CA VAL A 93 2.65 -17.29 4.15
C VAL A 93 3.27 -15.93 4.42
N CYS A 94 4.23 -15.88 5.33
CA CYS A 94 4.99 -14.68 5.63
C CYS A 94 6.28 -14.68 4.81
N VAL A 95 6.45 -13.70 3.93
CA VAL A 95 7.64 -13.59 3.08
C VAL A 95 8.44 -12.34 3.41
N ASP A 96 9.66 -12.53 3.90
CA ASP A 96 10.60 -11.42 4.13
C ASP A 96 11.54 -11.25 2.92
N GLU A 97 12.08 -10.05 2.73
CA GLU A 97 12.90 -9.68 1.55
C GLU A 97 12.23 -10.03 0.22
N PHE A 98 10.95 -9.70 0.05
CA PHE A 98 10.18 -10.00 -1.17
C PHE A 98 10.80 -9.37 -2.44
N ASP A 99 11.52 -8.25 -2.28
CA ASP A 99 12.26 -7.59 -3.37
C ASP A 99 13.49 -8.38 -3.86
N LYS A 100 13.97 -9.37 -3.11
CA LYS A 100 15.16 -10.17 -3.42
C LYS A 100 14.86 -11.54 -4.04
N MET A 101 13.61 -11.80 -4.41
CA MET A 101 13.21 -13.05 -5.05
C MET A 101 13.78 -13.22 -6.45
N SER A 102 14.07 -14.46 -6.81
CA SER A 102 14.41 -14.81 -8.19
C SER A 102 13.19 -14.73 -9.12
N GLU A 103 13.43 -14.59 -10.42
CA GLU A 103 12.36 -14.52 -11.42
C GLU A 103 11.54 -15.83 -11.49
N ALA A 104 12.16 -16.99 -11.26
CA ALA A 104 11.47 -18.28 -11.23
C ALA A 104 10.46 -18.37 -10.07
N ASP A 105 10.86 -17.89 -8.89
CA ASP A 105 10.00 -17.89 -7.70
C ASP A 105 8.86 -16.89 -7.87
N ARG A 106 9.13 -15.79 -8.56
CA ARG A 106 8.15 -14.79 -8.93
C ARG A 106 7.01 -15.40 -9.77
N VAL A 107 7.33 -16.17 -10.81
CA VAL A 107 6.32 -16.84 -11.65
C VAL A 107 5.45 -17.79 -10.83
N ALA A 108 6.06 -18.56 -9.94
CA ALA A 108 5.35 -19.46 -9.03
C ALA A 108 4.37 -18.71 -8.11
N ILE A 109 4.77 -17.57 -7.53
CA ILE A 109 3.89 -16.74 -6.71
C ILE A 109 2.76 -16.13 -7.54
N HIS A 110 3.01 -15.75 -8.79
CA HIS A 110 1.96 -15.22 -9.66
C HIS A 110 0.85 -16.25 -9.85
N GLU A 111 1.22 -17.50 -10.12
CA GLU A 111 0.28 -18.61 -10.29
C GLU A 111 -0.49 -18.85 -8.99
N ALA A 112 0.22 -19.01 -7.87
CA ALA A 112 -0.39 -19.31 -6.59
C ALA A 112 -1.30 -18.18 -6.09
N MET A 113 -0.92 -16.90 -6.23
CA MET A 113 -1.77 -15.78 -5.80
C MET A 113 -2.99 -15.57 -6.68
N GLU A 114 -2.92 -15.88 -7.98
CA GLU A 114 -4.02 -15.70 -8.92
C GLU A 114 -4.99 -16.88 -8.90
N GLN A 115 -4.47 -18.10 -9.01
CA GLN A 115 -5.26 -19.32 -9.18
C GLN A 115 -5.47 -20.07 -7.86
N GLN A 116 -4.72 -19.73 -6.80
CA GLN A 116 -4.69 -20.49 -5.53
C GLN A 116 -4.33 -21.97 -5.71
N THR A 117 -3.62 -22.26 -6.79
CA THR A 117 -3.12 -23.59 -7.16
C THR A 117 -1.70 -23.46 -7.68
N VAL A 118 -0.92 -24.52 -7.51
CA VAL A 118 0.45 -24.64 -7.99
C VAL A 118 0.53 -25.89 -8.86
N THR A 119 0.77 -25.70 -10.15
CA THR A 119 0.92 -26.77 -11.11
C THR A 119 2.39 -27.15 -11.27
N ILE A 120 2.64 -28.46 -11.24
CA ILE A 120 3.99 -29.01 -11.32
C ILE A 120 4.01 -30.04 -12.44
N ALA A 121 4.85 -29.75 -13.42
CA ALA A 121 5.13 -30.62 -14.56
C ALA A 121 6.64 -30.93 -14.58
N LYS A 122 7.08 -31.83 -13.69
CA LYS A 122 8.50 -32.21 -13.56
C LYS A 122 8.65 -33.72 -13.46
N ALA A 123 9.70 -34.25 -14.09
CA ALA A 123 10.07 -35.67 -14.05
C ALA A 123 8.89 -36.62 -14.35
N GLY A 124 8.05 -36.27 -15.34
CA GLY A 124 6.91 -37.08 -15.76
C GLY A 124 5.71 -37.07 -14.80
N ILE A 125 5.75 -36.27 -13.73
CA ILE A 125 4.63 -36.05 -12.82
C ILE A 125 3.97 -34.74 -13.23
N HIS A 126 2.70 -34.82 -13.63
CA HIS A 126 1.82 -33.68 -13.86
C HIS A 126 0.80 -33.66 -12.73
N ALA A 127 1.03 -32.83 -11.72
CA ALA A 127 0.15 -32.68 -10.56
C ALA A 127 -0.18 -31.21 -10.34
N SER A 128 -1.41 -30.93 -9.90
CA SER A 128 -1.82 -29.62 -9.41
C SER A 128 -2.09 -29.72 -7.92
N LEU A 129 -1.48 -28.84 -7.15
CA LEU A 129 -1.60 -28.77 -5.69
C LEU A 129 -2.34 -27.50 -5.31
N ASN A 130 -3.20 -27.59 -4.30
CA ASN A 130 -3.89 -26.41 -3.78
C ASN A 130 -2.94 -25.58 -2.91
N ALA A 131 -3.01 -24.27 -3.05
CA ALA A 131 -2.20 -23.31 -2.30
C ALA A 131 -3.05 -22.08 -1.92
N ARG A 132 -4.21 -22.32 -1.29
CA ARG A 132 -5.14 -21.25 -0.86
C ARG A 132 -4.60 -20.59 0.39
N CYS A 133 -3.61 -19.73 0.23
CA CYS A 133 -2.94 -19.07 1.34
C CYS A 133 -3.01 -17.55 1.16
N SER A 134 -3.10 -16.85 2.29
CA SER A 134 -2.93 -15.40 2.31
C SER A 134 -1.44 -15.07 2.35
N VAL A 135 -0.97 -14.20 1.46
CA VAL A 135 0.43 -13.78 1.41
C VAL A 135 0.62 -12.48 2.19
N LEU A 136 1.52 -12.50 3.16
CA LEU A 136 2.01 -11.32 3.86
C LEU A 136 3.47 -11.11 3.49
N ALA A 137 3.75 -10.08 2.69
CA ALA A 137 5.09 -9.81 2.20
C ALA A 137 5.68 -8.53 2.82
N ALA A 138 6.97 -8.56 3.14
CA ALA A 138 7.76 -7.38 3.44
C ALA A 138 8.80 -7.16 2.35
N ALA A 139 8.90 -5.93 1.86
CA ALA A 139 9.86 -5.52 0.84
C ALA A 139 10.60 -4.26 1.28
N ASN A 140 11.83 -4.12 0.79
CA ASN A 140 12.62 -2.89 0.92
C ASN A 140 12.63 -2.15 -0.42
N PRO A 141 12.66 -0.79 -0.41
CA PRO A 141 12.85 -0.03 -1.64
C PRO A 141 14.24 -0.31 -2.25
N VAL A 142 14.36 -0.18 -3.56
CA VAL A 142 15.56 -0.55 -4.33
C VAL A 142 16.81 0.19 -3.84
N TYR A 143 16.67 1.48 -3.49
CA TYR A 143 17.75 2.34 -3.00
C TYR A 143 17.88 2.35 -1.47
N GLY A 144 17.17 1.47 -0.76
CA GLY A 144 17.16 1.41 0.70
C GLY A 144 16.36 2.52 1.39
N GLN A 145 16.13 3.66 0.73
CA GLN A 145 15.20 4.70 1.17
C GLN A 145 14.05 4.85 0.17
N TYR A 146 12.85 5.08 0.69
CA TYR A 146 11.66 5.31 -0.11
C TYR A 146 11.56 6.76 -0.58
N ASP A 147 11.61 6.99 -1.89
CA ASP A 147 11.47 8.33 -2.47
C ASP A 147 10.00 8.65 -2.77
N ARG A 148 9.43 9.62 -2.04
CA ARG A 148 8.03 10.05 -2.21
C ARG A 148 7.76 10.72 -3.56
N ARG A 149 8.80 11.16 -4.28
CA ARG A 149 8.64 11.83 -5.58
C ARG A 149 8.42 10.85 -6.72
N ARG A 150 8.85 9.60 -6.56
CA ARG A 150 8.72 8.54 -7.56
C ARG A 150 7.46 7.71 -7.33
N ARG A 151 7.01 7.04 -8.39
CA ARG A 151 5.88 6.11 -8.30
C ARG A 151 6.25 4.92 -7.43
N ILE A 152 5.24 4.34 -6.76
CA ILE A 152 5.38 3.17 -5.89
C ILE A 152 6.06 2.00 -6.63
N GLN A 153 5.70 1.80 -7.90
CA GLN A 153 6.21 0.72 -8.75
C GLN A 153 7.73 0.80 -8.95
N GLU A 154 8.24 2.01 -9.24
CA GLU A 154 9.67 2.28 -9.44
C GLU A 154 10.47 2.16 -8.15
N ASN A 155 9.88 2.55 -7.02
CA ASN A 155 10.52 2.47 -5.72
C ASN A 155 10.78 1.03 -5.27
N ILE A 156 9.88 0.09 -5.56
CA ILE A 156 10.00 -1.31 -5.13
C ILE A 156 10.72 -2.16 -6.19
N GLY A 157 10.65 -1.79 -7.48
CA GLY A 157 11.25 -2.58 -8.56
C GLY A 157 10.48 -3.86 -8.87
N LEU A 158 9.14 -3.84 -8.71
CA LEU A 158 8.26 -4.96 -9.04
C LEU A 158 7.30 -4.56 -10.18
N PRO A 159 6.92 -5.49 -11.08
CA PRO A 159 5.99 -5.22 -12.14
C PRO A 159 4.57 -5.05 -11.59
N ASP A 160 3.79 -4.22 -12.26
CA ASP A 160 2.40 -3.89 -11.91
C ASP A 160 1.48 -5.10 -11.84
N SER A 161 1.81 -6.14 -12.62
CA SER A 161 1.10 -7.42 -12.60
C SER A 161 1.14 -8.09 -11.22
N LEU A 162 2.20 -7.88 -10.42
CA LEU A 162 2.24 -8.33 -9.04
C LEU A 162 1.56 -7.39 -8.07
N LEU A 163 1.85 -6.09 -8.20
CA LEU A 163 1.34 -5.09 -7.27
C LEU A 163 -0.19 -5.07 -7.29
N SER A 164 -0.79 -5.26 -8.46
CA SER A 164 -2.24 -5.42 -8.58
C SER A 164 -2.77 -6.67 -7.88
N ARG A 165 -1.98 -7.72 -7.62
CA ARG A 165 -2.45 -8.95 -6.94
C ARG A 165 -2.49 -8.83 -5.43
N PHE A 166 -1.74 -7.88 -4.88
CA PHE A 166 -1.86 -7.48 -3.49
C PHE A 166 -3.10 -6.63 -3.32
N ASP A 167 -3.89 -6.95 -2.31
CA ASP A 167 -5.13 -6.24 -2.03
C ASP A 167 -4.83 -4.93 -1.27
N LEU A 168 -3.83 -4.95 -0.38
CA LEU A 168 -3.37 -3.80 0.39
C LEU A 168 -1.86 -3.60 0.28
N LEU A 169 -1.45 -2.37 0.01
CA LEU A 169 -0.05 -1.95 0.03
C LEU A 169 0.13 -0.89 1.12
N PHE A 170 0.99 -1.18 2.10
CA PHE A 170 1.35 -0.22 3.14
C PHE A 170 2.78 0.24 2.93
N VAL A 171 2.95 1.56 2.78
CA VAL A 171 4.27 2.19 2.83
C VAL A 171 4.53 2.67 4.25
N VAL A 172 5.52 2.07 4.90
CA VAL A 172 5.99 2.40 6.25
C VAL A 172 7.26 3.21 6.10
N LEU A 173 7.14 4.52 6.31
CA LEU A 173 8.26 5.45 6.24
C LEU A 173 8.75 5.76 7.63
N ASP A 174 10.07 5.82 7.78
CA ASP A 174 10.68 6.34 8.99
C ASP A 174 10.64 7.87 8.96
N GLN A 175 9.76 8.48 9.75
CA GLN A 175 9.69 9.93 9.88
C GLN A 175 10.49 10.36 11.10
N LEU A 176 11.49 11.21 10.89
CA LEU A 176 12.34 11.77 11.94
C LEU A 176 11.57 12.85 12.71
N ASP A 177 10.72 12.42 13.65
CA ASP A 177 9.99 13.31 14.55
C ASP A 177 10.49 13.14 15.98
N PRO A 178 11.08 14.17 16.62
CA PRO A 178 11.68 14.05 17.95
C PRO A 178 10.68 13.63 19.04
N ASP A 179 9.40 14.00 18.91
CA ASP A 179 8.37 13.65 19.89
C ASP A 179 7.96 12.18 19.76
N THR A 180 7.74 11.70 18.54
CA THR A 180 7.47 10.29 18.25
C THR A 180 8.67 9.41 18.58
N ASP A 181 9.89 9.83 18.25
CA ASP A 181 11.13 9.13 18.57
C ASP A 181 11.32 9.01 20.09
N ARG A 182 11.02 10.07 20.85
CA ARG A 182 11.06 10.02 22.31
C ARG A 182 10.05 9.00 22.86
N ARG A 183 8.85 8.92 22.28
CA ARG A 183 7.84 7.92 22.67
C ARG A 183 8.31 6.51 22.34
N ILE A 184 8.85 6.27 21.14
CA ILE A 184 9.40 4.97 20.73
C ILE A 184 10.56 4.59 21.65
N ALA A 185 11.51 5.49 21.90
CA ALA A 185 12.65 5.25 22.78
C ALA A 185 12.20 4.91 24.20
N SER A 186 11.24 5.64 24.76
CA SER A 186 10.69 5.35 26.10
C SER A 186 10.04 3.96 26.15
N HIS A 187 9.36 3.55 25.07
CA HIS A 187 8.74 2.24 24.95
C HIS A 187 9.79 1.12 24.84
N VAL A 188 10.82 1.30 24.01
CA VAL A 188 11.92 0.35 23.82
C VAL A 188 12.74 0.19 25.09
N ILE A 189 13.12 1.30 25.76
CA ILE A 189 13.84 1.27 27.04
C ILE A 189 13.01 0.51 28.08
N ARG A 190 11.70 0.76 28.14
CA ARG A 190 10.84 -0.01 29.05
C ARG A 190 10.82 -1.49 28.69
N GLY A 191 10.73 -1.85 27.41
CA GLY A 191 10.83 -3.24 26.95
C GLY A 191 12.14 -3.92 27.38
N HIS A 192 13.27 -3.20 27.32
CA HIS A 192 14.57 -3.69 27.78
C HIS A 192 14.67 -3.82 29.31
N ARG A 193 14.10 -2.87 30.08
CA ARG A 193 14.12 -2.91 31.56
C ARG A 193 13.40 -4.13 32.15
N TYR A 194 12.51 -4.77 31.39
CA TYR A 194 11.80 -5.98 31.82
C TYR A 194 12.54 -7.30 31.51
N LYS A 195 13.68 -7.27 30.82
CA LYS A 195 14.64 -8.38 30.87
C LYS A 195 15.49 -8.22 32.12
N ASN A 196 14.96 -8.62 33.28
CA ASN A 196 15.77 -8.74 34.50
C ASN A 196 16.80 -9.86 34.28
N THR A 197 18.02 -9.44 33.99
CA THR A 197 19.25 -10.24 33.85
C THR A 197 19.88 -10.60 35.19
N HIS A 198 19.08 -10.88 36.23
CA HIS A 198 19.59 -11.33 37.53
C HIS A 198 18.87 -12.59 38.00
N GLY A 199 19.46 -13.74 37.67
CA GLY A 199 19.26 -14.99 38.41
C GLY A 199 19.03 -16.25 37.57
N GLY A 200 19.98 -16.65 36.71
CA GLY A 200 20.01 -18.00 36.15
C GLY A 200 20.50 -18.05 34.71
N ALA A 201 21.74 -18.49 34.52
CA ALA A 201 22.18 -19.01 33.24
C ALA A 201 21.35 -20.25 32.92
N GLY A 202 20.37 -20.11 32.03
CA GLY A 202 19.46 -21.18 31.65
C GLY A 202 18.75 -20.81 30.35
N HIS A 203 19.32 -21.31 29.26
CA HIS A 203 18.63 -21.80 28.07
C HIS A 203 17.55 -20.90 27.42
N ASP A 204 17.93 -20.25 26.33
CA ASP A 204 17.00 -19.75 25.31
C ASP A 204 16.16 -20.93 24.78
N SER A 205 14.90 -21.01 25.21
CA SER A 205 13.85 -21.71 24.48
C SER A 205 12.49 -21.17 24.89
N ASP A 206 11.90 -20.38 23.99
CA ASP A 206 10.44 -20.14 23.91
C ASP A 206 9.68 -21.43 23.49
N TYR A 207 10.12 -22.60 23.98
CA TYR A 207 9.40 -23.86 23.87
C TYR A 207 8.72 -24.13 25.20
N ASP A 208 7.40 -24.13 25.10
CA ASP A 208 6.46 -24.95 25.86
C ASP A 208 7.11 -26.25 26.35
N ASP A 209 7.42 -26.33 27.64
CA ASP A 209 7.83 -27.58 28.30
C ASP A 209 6.94 -27.74 29.54
N ASP A 210 5.72 -28.21 29.28
CA ASP A 210 4.76 -28.71 30.26
C ASP A 210 5.20 -30.11 30.73
N TYR A 211 6.45 -30.23 31.18
CA TYR A 211 6.91 -31.40 31.94
C TYR A 211 6.56 -31.19 33.41
N ASP A 212 5.46 -31.81 33.76
CA ASP A 212 5.03 -32.19 35.10
C ASP A 212 6.23 -32.66 35.95
N SER A 213 6.73 -31.76 36.81
CA SER A 213 7.64 -32.09 37.90
C SER A 213 6.88 -31.88 39.20
N ASP A 214 6.24 -32.97 39.64
CA ASP A 214 5.80 -33.27 40.99
C ASP A 214 6.32 -32.28 42.05
N SER A 215 5.48 -31.31 42.40
CA SER A 215 5.61 -30.56 43.65
C SER A 215 4.23 -30.15 44.17
N GLU A 216 3.75 -31.01 45.05
CA GLU A 216 2.82 -30.78 46.16
C GLU A 216 1.39 -30.31 45.84
N MET A 217 0.45 -31.18 46.22
CA MET A 217 -0.98 -30.94 46.28
C MET A 217 -1.31 -29.72 47.15
N GLU A 218 -1.74 -28.62 46.52
CA GLU A 218 -2.66 -27.67 47.14
C GLU A 218 -3.97 -27.60 46.35
N ASP A 219 -4.99 -28.09 47.02
CA ASP A 219 -6.40 -28.12 46.64
C ASP A 219 -6.89 -26.69 46.34
N SER A 220 -7.01 -26.32 45.05
CA SER A 220 -7.67 -25.09 44.65
C SER A 220 -8.33 -25.23 43.28
N ALA A 221 -9.59 -24.78 43.24
CA ALA A 221 -10.58 -24.72 42.17
C ALA A 221 -10.04 -24.70 40.71
N PRO A 222 -10.83 -25.18 39.72
CA PRO A 222 -10.41 -25.15 38.32
C PRO A 222 -10.02 -23.72 37.95
N LYS A 223 -8.74 -23.52 37.61
CA LYS A 223 -8.20 -22.24 37.16
C LYS A 223 -9.10 -21.76 36.03
N SER A 224 -9.97 -20.79 36.31
CA SER A 224 -10.69 -20.06 35.29
C SER A 224 -9.61 -19.45 34.39
N HIS A 225 -9.47 -19.95 33.17
CA HIS A 225 -8.61 -19.35 32.17
C HIS A 225 -9.14 -17.93 31.91
N SER A 226 -8.63 -16.95 32.66
CA SER A 226 -8.95 -15.55 32.44
C SER A 226 -8.50 -15.20 31.03
N VAL A 227 -9.46 -14.99 30.13
CA VAL A 227 -9.29 -14.57 28.73
C VAL A 227 -8.42 -13.30 28.63
N TRP A 228 -8.49 -12.50 29.69
CA TRP A 228 -7.81 -11.25 29.88
C TRP A 228 -6.53 -11.48 30.68
N GLN A 229 -5.39 -11.17 30.08
CA GLN A 229 -4.17 -10.93 30.85
C GLN A 229 -4.24 -9.47 31.29
N LYS A 230 -4.29 -9.23 32.61
CA LYS A 230 -4.03 -7.90 33.15
C LYS A 230 -2.77 -7.40 32.48
N SER A 231 -2.85 -6.27 31.81
CA SER A 231 -1.67 -5.68 31.19
C SER A 231 -0.59 -5.62 32.27
N ARG A 232 0.52 -6.38 32.10
CA ARG A 232 1.66 -6.38 33.04
C ARG A 232 2.24 -4.97 33.25
N TYR A 233 1.78 -4.04 32.44
CA TYR A 233 1.98 -2.61 32.44
C TYR A 233 1.33 -1.84 33.60
N GLU A 234 0.16 -2.27 34.08
CA GLU A 234 -0.65 -1.47 35.04
C GLU A 234 -0.27 -1.74 36.51
N SER A 235 0.36 -2.88 36.80
CA SER A 235 0.74 -3.23 38.17
C SER A 235 1.84 -2.34 38.76
N LEU A 236 2.57 -1.56 37.92
CA LEU A 236 3.58 -0.61 38.37
C LEU A 236 3.20 0.87 38.23
N SER A 237 2.08 1.23 37.58
CA SER A 237 1.61 2.63 37.54
C SER A 237 0.75 3.03 38.74
N LYS A 238 0.36 2.07 39.59
CA LYS A 238 -0.31 2.32 40.89
C LYS A 238 0.67 2.85 41.95
N GLY A 239 1.29 3.98 41.64
CA GLY A 239 2.27 4.64 42.50
C GLY A 239 2.29 6.16 42.38
N ALA A 240 1.19 6.81 42.00
CA ALA A 240 0.86 8.21 42.32
C ALA A 240 -0.42 8.62 41.58
N ASP A 241 -1.38 9.16 42.33
CA ASP A 241 -2.66 9.75 41.92
C ASP A 241 -3.80 8.85 41.41
N GLY A 242 -4.94 9.03 42.09
CA GLY A 242 -6.17 8.30 41.88
C GLY A 242 -7.10 8.96 40.87
N SER A 243 -8.01 8.11 40.35
CA SER A 243 -9.19 8.42 39.55
C SER A 243 -8.94 8.86 38.10
N SER A 244 -8.95 7.88 37.17
CA SER A 244 -9.88 7.85 36.01
C SER A 244 -9.63 6.64 35.08
N SER A 245 -10.72 6.01 34.64
CA SER A 245 -10.86 4.92 33.64
C SER A 245 -10.63 3.47 34.13
N ASN A 246 -11.71 2.83 34.59
CA ASN A 246 -11.79 1.39 34.88
C ASN A 246 -11.87 0.49 33.62
N ASN A 247 -11.42 0.93 32.44
CA ASN A 247 -11.44 0.15 31.20
C ASN A 247 -10.12 0.28 30.38
N ALA A 248 -8.98 0.50 31.06
CA ALA A 248 -7.69 0.62 30.39
C ALA A 248 -7.05 -0.76 30.13
N GLU A 249 -7.50 -1.37 29.03
CA GLU A 249 -6.79 -2.37 28.22
C GLU A 249 -6.24 -3.61 28.94
N ASP A 250 -7.16 -4.46 29.43
CA ASP A 250 -6.84 -5.88 29.58
C ASP A 250 -6.38 -6.45 28.22
N VAL A 251 -5.17 -6.99 28.17
CA VAL A 251 -4.59 -7.51 26.92
C VAL A 251 -5.08 -8.94 26.73
N LEU A 252 -5.70 -9.19 25.58
CA LEU A 252 -6.17 -10.52 25.20
C LEU A 252 -4.99 -11.51 25.12
N GLN A 253 -5.12 -12.67 25.76
CA GLN A 253 -4.08 -13.71 25.67
C GLN A 253 -3.95 -14.23 24.24
N HIS A 254 -2.72 -14.49 23.79
CA HIS A 254 -2.43 -15.02 22.45
C HIS A 254 -3.14 -16.37 22.21
N ASP A 255 -3.28 -17.22 23.23
CA ASP A 255 -3.94 -18.52 23.10
C ASP A 255 -5.45 -18.39 22.86
N PHE A 256 -6.09 -17.44 23.54
CA PHE A 256 -7.49 -17.14 23.29
C PHE A 256 -7.67 -16.54 21.89
N LEU A 257 -6.79 -15.63 21.47
CA LEU A 257 -6.82 -15.07 20.12
C LEU A 257 -6.71 -16.15 19.05
N ARG A 258 -5.80 -17.12 19.22
CA ARG A 258 -5.63 -18.24 18.28
C ARG A 258 -6.91 -19.08 18.18
N LYS A 259 -7.52 -19.42 19.32
CA LYS A 259 -8.81 -20.14 19.38
C LYS A 259 -9.94 -19.33 18.74
N TYR A 260 -9.99 -18.02 19.00
CA TYR A 260 -10.97 -17.10 18.42
C TYR A 260 -10.85 -17.02 16.89
N LEU A 261 -9.63 -16.84 16.38
CA LEU A 261 -9.34 -16.81 14.94
C LEU A 261 -9.77 -18.11 14.26
N HIS A 262 -9.47 -19.26 14.87
CA HIS A 262 -9.88 -20.56 14.34
C HIS A 262 -11.42 -20.71 14.31
N PHE A 263 -12.10 -20.28 15.37
CA PHE A 263 -13.56 -20.31 15.47
C PHE A 263 -14.22 -19.42 14.41
N ALA A 264 -13.79 -18.16 14.30
CA ALA A 264 -14.32 -17.19 13.36
C ALA A 264 -14.11 -17.64 11.90
N LYS A 265 -12.94 -18.20 11.57
CA LYS A 265 -12.64 -18.74 10.24
C LYS A 265 -13.52 -19.92 9.83
N THR A 266 -13.79 -20.83 10.77
CA THR A 266 -14.44 -22.12 10.45
C THR A 266 -15.96 -22.03 10.42
N ARG A 267 -16.55 -21.28 11.36
CA ARG A 267 -18.01 -21.31 11.58
C ARG A 267 -18.79 -20.20 10.86
N ILE A 268 -18.15 -19.08 10.54
CA ILE A 268 -18.87 -17.87 10.14
C ILE A 268 -18.56 -17.54 8.69
N LYS A 269 -19.62 -17.53 7.88
CA LYS A 269 -19.58 -17.18 6.47
C LYS A 269 -20.57 -16.06 6.24
N PRO A 270 -20.17 -14.79 6.44
CA PRO A 270 -21.13 -13.70 6.38
C PRO A 270 -21.58 -13.45 4.95
N ILE A 271 -22.86 -13.09 4.82
CA ILE A 271 -23.50 -12.76 3.55
C ILE A 271 -23.57 -11.23 3.43
N LEU A 272 -23.31 -10.73 2.22
CA LEU A 272 -23.36 -9.30 1.93
C LEU A 272 -24.82 -8.84 1.85
N THR A 273 -25.17 -7.81 2.61
CA THR A 273 -26.50 -7.19 2.56
C THR A 273 -26.64 -6.30 1.32
N GLU A 274 -27.88 -6.02 0.89
CA GLU A 274 -28.10 -5.15 -0.28
C GLU A 274 -27.62 -3.71 -0.02
N GLU A 275 -27.84 -3.19 1.20
CA GLU A 275 -27.34 -1.87 1.62
C GLU A 275 -25.81 -1.77 1.51
N ALA A 276 -25.10 -2.83 1.92
CA ALA A 276 -23.64 -2.88 1.79
C ALA A 276 -23.21 -2.90 0.32
N ARG A 277 -23.94 -3.56 -0.58
CA ARG A 277 -23.61 -3.59 -2.01
C ARG A 277 -23.70 -2.21 -2.65
N GLU A 278 -24.76 -1.48 -2.37
CA GLU A 278 -24.96 -0.12 -2.89
C GLU A 278 -23.89 0.84 -2.33
N CYS A 279 -23.61 0.74 -1.03
CA CYS A 279 -22.55 1.54 -0.39
C CYS A 279 -21.17 1.27 -1.02
N ILE A 280 -20.79 -0.01 -1.19
CA ILE A 280 -19.52 -0.39 -1.82
C ILE A 280 -19.44 0.15 -3.25
N ALA A 281 -20.52 0.04 -4.04
CA ALA A 281 -20.53 0.50 -5.42
C ALA A 281 -20.36 2.02 -5.52
N SER A 282 -21.08 2.78 -4.68
CA SER A 282 -20.97 4.23 -4.59
C SER A 282 -19.56 4.68 -4.19
N ARG A 283 -19.00 4.06 -3.14
CA ARG A 283 -17.65 4.35 -2.64
C ARG A 283 -16.53 3.99 -3.63
N TYR A 284 -16.67 2.87 -4.33
CA TYR A 284 -15.73 2.49 -5.39
C TYR A 284 -15.76 3.47 -6.57
N ALA A 285 -16.93 3.94 -6.97
CA ALA A 285 -17.06 4.96 -8.00
C ALA A 285 -16.39 6.29 -7.59
N GLU A 286 -16.59 6.71 -6.33
CA GLU A 286 -15.91 7.88 -5.75
C GLU A 286 -14.38 7.73 -5.80
N MET A 287 -13.85 6.58 -5.36
CA MET A 287 -12.41 6.30 -5.40
C MET A 287 -11.84 6.32 -6.81
N ARG A 288 -12.57 5.80 -7.80
CA ARG A 288 -12.12 5.79 -9.19
C ARG A 288 -12.14 7.19 -9.82
N GLY A 289 -12.99 8.09 -9.32
CA GLY A 289 -13.04 9.48 -9.74
C GLY A 289 -11.87 10.33 -9.22
N ARG A 290 -11.22 9.94 -8.12
CA ARG A 290 -10.10 10.67 -7.49
C ARG A 290 -8.72 10.10 -7.82
N GLN A 291 -8.53 9.51 -9.01
CA GLN A 291 -7.24 8.93 -9.37
C GLN A 291 -6.17 10.01 -9.61
N ASP A 292 -5.14 10.01 -8.77
CA ASP A 292 -3.89 10.75 -9.00
C ASP A 292 -2.87 9.88 -9.73
N GLU A 293 -2.05 10.46 -10.61
CA GLU A 293 -1.00 9.76 -11.36
C GLU A 293 0.07 9.05 -10.48
N ARG A 294 0.10 9.37 -9.18
CA ARG A 294 1.03 8.80 -8.20
C ARG A 294 0.47 7.58 -7.46
N THR A 295 -0.85 7.42 -7.47
CA THR A 295 -1.54 6.31 -6.81
C THR A 295 -1.52 5.07 -7.71
N LEU A 296 -1.61 3.88 -7.11
CA LEU A 296 -1.81 2.66 -7.90
C LEU A 296 -3.16 2.75 -8.64
N PRO A 297 -3.24 2.29 -9.90
CA PRO A 297 -4.48 2.35 -10.65
C PRO A 297 -5.56 1.53 -9.93
N VAL A 298 -6.70 2.18 -9.62
CA VAL A 298 -7.86 1.50 -9.03
C VAL A 298 -8.50 0.62 -10.10
N THR A 299 -8.47 -0.69 -9.88
CA THR A 299 -9.02 -1.69 -10.80
C THR A 299 -10.27 -2.34 -10.20
N ALA A 300 -10.98 -3.14 -11.00
CA ALA A 300 -12.09 -3.94 -10.50
C ALA A 300 -11.70 -4.87 -9.34
N ARG A 301 -10.40 -5.23 -9.21
CA ARG A 301 -9.91 -6.02 -8.08
C ARG A 301 -9.96 -5.26 -6.76
N SER A 302 -9.86 -3.93 -6.78
CA SER A 302 -10.06 -3.10 -5.58
C SER A 302 -11.47 -3.24 -5.02
N LEU A 303 -12.48 -3.47 -5.86
CA LEU A 303 -13.84 -3.78 -5.43
C LEU A 303 -13.89 -5.12 -4.67
N GLU A 304 -13.22 -6.14 -5.20
CA GLU A 304 -13.09 -7.43 -4.51
C GLU A 304 -12.36 -7.29 -3.17
N THR A 305 -11.33 -6.45 -3.10
CA THR A 305 -10.62 -6.13 -1.86
C THR A 305 -11.57 -5.58 -0.80
N VAL A 306 -12.43 -4.60 -1.15
CA VAL A 306 -13.41 -4.04 -0.21
C VAL A 306 -14.35 -5.13 0.30
N ILE A 307 -14.86 -5.99 -0.59
CA ILE A 307 -15.74 -7.10 -0.22
C ILE A 307 -15.02 -8.06 0.73
N ARG A 308 -13.76 -8.43 0.45
CA ARG A 308 -12.96 -9.32 1.32
C ARG A 308 -12.72 -8.70 2.69
N LEU A 309 -12.35 -7.42 2.75
CA LEU A 309 -12.10 -6.69 4.00
C LEU A 309 -13.37 -6.54 4.84
N ALA A 310 -14.50 -6.17 4.22
CA ALA A 310 -15.78 -6.06 4.91
C ALA A 310 -16.25 -7.43 5.45
N THR A 311 -16.06 -8.49 4.66
CA THR A 311 -16.34 -9.87 5.08
C THR A 311 -15.46 -10.29 6.26
N ALA A 312 -14.16 -9.96 6.22
CA ALA A 312 -13.24 -10.24 7.32
C ALA A 312 -13.59 -9.44 8.59
N HIS A 313 -14.07 -8.20 8.45
CA HIS A 313 -14.53 -7.38 9.56
C HIS A 313 -15.82 -7.94 10.19
N ALA A 314 -16.78 -8.36 9.38
CA ALA A 314 -17.99 -9.05 9.88
C ALA A 314 -17.64 -10.33 10.64
N LYS A 315 -16.67 -11.13 10.15
CA LYS A 315 -16.13 -12.29 10.88
C LYS A 315 -15.48 -11.90 12.21
N ALA A 316 -14.79 -10.76 12.27
CA ALA A 316 -14.19 -10.27 13.51
C ALA A 316 -15.23 -10.00 14.59
N ARG A 317 -16.45 -9.61 14.19
CA ARG A 317 -17.62 -9.39 15.07
C ARG A 317 -18.45 -10.66 15.32
N LEU A 318 -18.12 -11.77 14.65
CA LEU A 318 -18.94 -12.97 14.57
C LEU A 318 -20.35 -12.74 13.99
N SER A 319 -20.51 -11.72 13.16
CA SER A 319 -21.78 -11.43 12.49
C SER A 319 -22.00 -12.35 11.29
N PRO A 320 -23.22 -12.89 11.06
CA PRO A 320 -23.57 -13.64 9.86
C PRO A 320 -23.87 -12.74 8.65
N THR A 321 -23.95 -11.43 8.83
CA THR A 321 -24.25 -10.45 7.78
C THR A 321 -23.21 -9.33 7.77
N VAL A 322 -22.85 -8.88 6.57
CA VAL A 322 -21.99 -7.71 6.38
C VAL A 322 -22.87 -6.47 6.28
N GLU A 323 -22.68 -5.52 7.18
CA GLU A 323 -23.45 -4.27 7.24
C GLU A 323 -22.68 -3.12 6.56
N ALA A 324 -23.40 -2.11 6.05
CA ALA A 324 -22.78 -0.92 5.47
C ALA A 324 -21.94 -0.16 6.51
N ASP A 325 -22.55 0.17 7.64
CA ASP A 325 -21.86 0.67 8.83
C ASP A 325 -22.05 -0.37 9.95
N PRO A 326 -20.97 -0.89 10.58
CA PRO A 326 -19.58 -0.41 10.57
C PRO A 326 -18.62 -1.14 9.59
N ASP A 327 -19.02 -2.25 8.95
CA ASP A 327 -18.07 -3.15 8.28
C ASP A 327 -17.49 -2.55 6.99
N VAL A 328 -18.34 -1.98 6.12
CA VAL A 328 -17.87 -1.37 4.86
C VAL A 328 -17.10 -0.09 5.12
N ALA A 329 -17.57 0.75 6.05
CA ALA A 329 -16.84 1.96 6.44
C ALA A 329 -15.42 1.65 6.92
N ALA A 330 -15.25 0.68 7.83
CA ALA A 330 -13.93 0.29 8.33
C ALA A 330 -13.03 -0.29 7.22
N ALA A 331 -13.60 -1.06 6.29
CA ALA A 331 -12.86 -1.58 5.14
C ALA A 331 -12.39 -0.46 4.19
N MET A 332 -13.26 0.51 3.93
CA MET A 332 -12.97 1.67 3.09
C MET A 332 -11.90 2.57 3.71
N ASP A 333 -11.96 2.81 5.02
CA ASP A 333 -10.94 3.59 5.75
C ASP A 333 -9.55 2.96 5.65
N ILE A 334 -9.48 1.62 5.70
CA ILE A 334 -8.20 0.90 5.55
C ILE A 334 -7.70 1.00 4.11
N LEU A 335 -8.59 0.86 3.12
CA LEU A 335 -8.21 0.91 1.71
C LEU A 335 -7.83 2.32 1.27
N SER A 336 -8.55 3.35 1.71
CA SER A 336 -8.23 4.75 1.42
C SER A 336 -6.89 5.13 2.03
N PHE A 337 -6.62 4.72 3.28
CA PHE A 337 -5.32 4.92 3.92
C PHE A 337 -4.18 4.21 3.17
N ALA A 338 -4.42 3.00 2.67
CA ALA A 338 -3.45 2.25 1.88
C ALA A 338 -3.16 2.88 0.51
N LEU A 339 -4.17 3.47 -0.14
CA LEU A 339 -4.02 4.04 -1.49
C LEU A 339 -3.50 5.47 -1.50
N TYR A 340 -4.03 6.33 -0.64
CA TYR A 340 -3.70 7.75 -0.65
C TYR A 340 -2.55 8.10 0.30
N HIS A 341 -2.15 7.15 1.17
CA HIS A 341 -1.16 7.39 2.22
C HIS A 341 -1.40 8.76 2.87
N GLU A 342 -2.64 9.02 3.32
CA GLU A 342 -3.00 10.30 3.94
C GLU A 342 -2.10 10.55 5.16
N ASN A 343 -0.96 11.20 4.92
CA ASN A 343 -0.40 12.12 5.86
C ASN A 343 -1.39 13.27 5.86
N LYS A 344 -2.14 13.45 6.95
CA LYS A 344 -2.89 14.68 7.21
C LYS A 344 -1.98 15.92 7.41
N ASP A 345 -0.76 15.89 6.89
CA ASP A 345 0.27 16.91 7.04
C ASP A 345 0.66 17.49 5.67
N THR A 346 -0.33 17.89 4.88
CA THR A 346 -0.18 19.01 3.94
C THR A 346 -1.43 19.87 4.04
N VAL A 347 -1.58 20.54 5.18
CA VAL A 347 -2.32 21.80 5.23
C VAL A 347 -1.49 22.79 4.41
N VAL A 348 -2.04 23.14 3.23
CA VAL A 348 -1.89 24.41 2.51
C VAL A 348 -0.52 25.11 2.62
N ASP A 349 0.33 24.91 1.63
CA ASP A 349 1.16 26.00 1.09
C ASP A 349 0.81 26.15 -0.39
N GLN A 350 -0.33 26.80 -0.65
CA GLN A 350 -0.48 27.58 -1.89
C GLN A 350 0.18 28.93 -1.63
N GLU A 351 1.51 28.99 -1.64
CA GLU A 351 2.19 30.24 -1.96
C GLU A 351 2.29 30.32 -3.49
N GLY A 352 1.72 31.40 -4.04
CA GLY A 352 1.62 31.66 -5.47
C GLY A 352 2.97 31.83 -6.17
N PRO A 353 2.96 32.03 -7.50
CA PRO A 353 4.19 32.21 -8.26
C PRO A 353 4.95 33.47 -7.79
N PRO A 354 6.29 33.44 -7.68
CA PRO A 354 7.04 34.59 -7.21
C PRO A 354 7.02 35.69 -8.27
N THR A 355 6.55 36.88 -7.89
CA THR A 355 6.77 38.13 -8.64
C THR A 355 8.26 38.48 -8.63
N PRO A 356 8.84 38.93 -9.77
CA PRO A 356 10.20 39.44 -9.79
C PRO A 356 10.22 40.85 -9.19
N GLU A 357 10.80 41.00 -8.00
CA GLU A 357 11.11 42.30 -7.41
C GLU A 357 12.31 42.93 -8.14
N ILE A 358 12.09 44.14 -8.62
CA ILE A 358 13.10 45.02 -9.20
C ILE A 358 13.82 45.70 -8.04
N GLU A 359 15.04 45.27 -7.72
CA GLU A 359 15.97 46.09 -6.93
C GLU A 359 17.14 46.58 -7.79
N ASN A 360 17.18 47.90 -7.86
CA ASN A 360 18.12 48.70 -8.62
C ASN A 360 19.02 49.37 -7.57
N GLN A 361 20.32 49.06 -7.54
CA GLN A 361 21.43 50.05 -7.59
C GLN A 361 22.79 49.57 -7.01
N ARG A 362 23.81 49.76 -7.85
CA ARG A 362 25.17 50.28 -7.58
C ARG A 362 26.23 49.36 -6.96
N GLY A 363 27.05 48.79 -7.87
CA GLY A 363 28.35 49.37 -8.20
C GLY A 363 29.63 48.77 -7.57
N GLY A 364 30.58 48.34 -8.40
CA GLY A 364 32.00 48.32 -8.00
C GLY A 364 32.94 47.23 -8.58
N LYS A 365 33.35 47.38 -9.85
CA LYS A 365 34.67 47.07 -10.45
C LYS A 365 35.51 45.86 -9.95
N ARG A 366 35.79 44.90 -10.86
CA ARG A 366 37.14 44.72 -11.48
C ARG A 366 37.14 43.63 -12.56
N ALA A 367 37.77 43.96 -13.69
CA ALA A 367 38.00 43.12 -14.86
C ALA A 367 39.25 42.23 -14.72
N ARG A 368 39.29 41.13 -15.48
CA ARG A 368 40.45 40.65 -16.26
C ARG A 368 40.04 39.58 -17.26
N LEU A 369 40.39 39.79 -18.54
CA LEU A 369 40.35 38.84 -19.65
C LEU A 369 41.51 37.83 -19.56
N SER A 370 41.34 36.65 -20.16
CA SER A 370 42.32 35.97 -21.03
C SER A 370 41.61 34.91 -21.88
N ASP A 371 41.97 34.92 -23.15
CA ASP A 371 41.49 34.15 -24.30
C ASP A 371 42.17 32.76 -24.46
N ASP A 372 41.62 32.00 -25.42
CA ASP A 372 42.19 30.88 -26.21
C ASP A 372 42.36 29.50 -25.52
N ASN A 373 42.08 28.33 -26.12
CA ASN A 373 42.05 27.99 -27.53
C ASN A 373 41.32 26.65 -27.82
N GLU A 374 40.68 26.59 -29.00
CA GLU A 374 40.58 25.50 -30.00
C GLU A 374 39.97 24.10 -29.73
N SER A 375 38.85 23.89 -30.44
CA SER A 375 38.57 22.83 -31.43
C SER A 375 38.28 21.39 -30.98
N PHE A 376 37.07 20.91 -31.28
CA PHE A 376 36.86 19.64 -32.00
C PHE A 376 35.46 19.63 -32.65
N LEU A 377 35.44 19.46 -33.97
CA LEU A 377 34.25 19.35 -34.82
C LEU A 377 33.74 17.90 -34.82
N SER A 378 32.47 17.67 -34.46
CA SER A 378 31.56 16.77 -35.20
C SER A 378 30.11 16.94 -34.74
N GLN A 379 29.22 16.82 -35.72
CA GLN A 379 27.80 17.24 -35.79
C GLN A 379 26.88 16.62 -34.73
N PRO A 380 25.83 17.32 -34.26
CA PRO A 380 24.64 16.67 -33.70
C PRO A 380 23.58 16.47 -34.78
N GLN A 381 23.13 15.23 -34.92
CA GLN A 381 21.95 14.84 -35.69
C GLN A 381 20.69 15.37 -35.00
N GLY A 382 19.76 15.88 -35.81
CA GLY A 382 18.49 16.46 -35.37
C GLY A 382 17.58 15.43 -34.70
N LEU A 383 17.00 15.86 -33.58
CA LEU A 383 15.77 15.31 -33.02
C LEU A 383 14.77 16.47 -32.99
N GLU A 384 13.90 16.48 -34.00
CA GLU A 384 12.77 17.38 -34.10
C GLU A 384 11.82 17.16 -32.93
N SER A 385 11.61 18.21 -32.14
CA SER A 385 10.45 18.36 -31.27
C SER A 385 9.21 18.66 -32.11
N PRO A 386 8.06 17.98 -31.91
CA PRO A 386 6.84 18.32 -32.61
C PRO A 386 6.22 19.57 -31.97
N GLN A 387 6.52 20.74 -32.52
CA GLN A 387 5.68 21.93 -32.33
C GLN A 387 4.64 21.93 -33.45
N ASN A 388 3.41 21.55 -33.13
CA ASN A 388 2.27 21.82 -34.01
C ASN A 388 2.16 23.36 -34.14
N PRO A 389 2.29 23.94 -35.35
CA PRO A 389 2.02 25.36 -35.52
C PRO A 389 0.52 25.58 -35.31
N ILE A 390 0.16 26.43 -34.34
CA ILE A 390 -1.22 26.84 -34.11
C ILE A 390 -1.67 27.59 -35.35
N ASP A 391 -2.67 27.05 -36.04
CA ASP A 391 -3.16 27.57 -37.31
C ASP A 391 -3.88 28.91 -37.10
N LEU A 392 -3.38 29.98 -37.70
CA LEU A 392 -3.86 31.36 -37.51
C LEU A 392 -5.36 31.48 -37.85
N ALA A 393 -5.83 30.71 -38.85
CA ALA A 393 -7.24 30.70 -39.25
C ALA A 393 -8.17 30.12 -38.16
N ALA A 394 -7.71 29.08 -37.45
CA ALA A 394 -8.47 28.50 -36.35
C ALA A 394 -8.56 29.48 -35.18
N LEU A 395 -7.47 30.22 -34.91
CA LEU A 395 -7.43 31.25 -33.87
C LEU A 395 -8.40 32.41 -34.18
N VAL A 396 -8.41 32.93 -35.42
CA VAL A 396 -9.36 33.96 -35.86
C VAL A 396 -10.81 33.53 -35.66
N SER A 397 -11.15 32.28 -36.01
CA SER A 397 -12.51 31.77 -35.85
C SER A 397 -12.93 31.62 -34.38
N THR A 398 -11.99 31.26 -33.51
CA THR A 398 -12.23 31.09 -32.08
C THR A 398 -12.43 32.44 -31.40
N ILE A 399 -11.58 33.43 -31.72
CA ILE A 399 -11.68 34.80 -31.21
C ILE A 399 -13.01 35.43 -31.65
N TRP A 400 -13.41 35.26 -32.91
CA TRP A 400 -14.69 35.80 -33.40
C TRP A 400 -15.88 35.22 -32.64
N ARG A 401 -15.89 33.90 -32.39
CA ARG A 401 -16.94 33.25 -31.61
C ARG A 401 -16.99 33.77 -30.17
N GLU A 402 -15.84 33.91 -29.53
CA GLU A 402 -15.74 34.37 -28.14
C GLU A 402 -16.17 35.85 -27.98
N LEU A 403 -15.84 36.69 -28.97
CA LEU A 403 -16.33 38.07 -29.03
C LEU A 403 -17.86 38.10 -29.16
N GLN A 404 -18.42 37.30 -30.07
CA GLN A 404 -19.86 37.24 -30.32
C GLN A 404 -20.68 36.73 -29.11
N GLU A 405 -20.11 35.83 -28.30
CA GLU A 405 -20.76 35.35 -27.07
C GLU A 405 -20.77 36.40 -25.96
N SER A 406 -19.75 37.26 -25.87
CA SER A 406 -19.66 38.26 -24.80
C SER A 406 -20.40 39.57 -25.09
N ASN A 407 -20.61 39.93 -26.36
CA ASN A 407 -21.37 41.12 -26.80
C ASN A 407 -20.98 42.47 -26.15
N ASP A 408 -19.84 42.53 -25.44
CA ASP A 408 -19.34 43.64 -24.62
C ASP A 408 -17.85 43.89 -24.90
N GLU A 409 -17.41 45.12 -24.61
CA GLU A 409 -16.03 45.61 -24.79
C GLU A 409 -15.01 44.76 -24.02
N LYS A 410 -14.02 44.19 -24.72
CA LYS A 410 -12.95 43.40 -24.10
C LYS A 410 -11.59 44.02 -24.40
N ALA A 411 -10.76 44.15 -23.37
CA ALA A 411 -9.35 44.51 -23.53
C ALA A 411 -8.59 43.36 -24.20
N ILE A 412 -7.65 43.67 -25.09
CA ILE A 412 -6.83 42.68 -25.81
C ILE A 412 -6.17 41.67 -24.84
N LYS A 413 -5.85 42.09 -23.62
CA LYS A 413 -5.22 41.25 -22.59
C LYS A 413 -6.12 40.13 -22.04
N HIS A 414 -7.43 40.26 -22.15
CA HIS A 414 -8.40 39.29 -21.63
C HIS A 414 -8.99 38.38 -22.71
N ILE A 415 -8.70 38.64 -23.99
CA ILE A 415 -9.12 37.80 -25.10
C ILE A 415 -8.15 36.61 -25.20
N CYS A 416 -8.66 35.38 -25.02
CA CYS A 416 -7.86 34.15 -25.06
C CYS A 416 -6.63 34.17 -24.13
N SER A 417 -6.85 34.19 -22.81
CA SER A 417 -5.78 34.07 -21.80
C SER A 417 -4.91 32.82 -21.92
N ASP A 418 -5.42 31.81 -22.62
CA ASP A 418 -4.82 30.48 -22.72
C ASP A 418 -3.81 30.36 -23.86
N VAL A 419 -3.67 31.39 -24.71
CA VAL A 419 -2.70 31.41 -25.82
C VAL A 419 -1.45 32.17 -25.42
N ALA A 420 -0.30 31.49 -25.44
CA ALA A 420 0.99 32.03 -24.99
C ALA A 420 1.56 33.14 -25.89
N ASP A 421 1.28 33.10 -27.20
CA ASP A 421 1.80 34.05 -28.19
C ASP A 421 0.84 35.22 -28.43
N ARG A 422 1.13 36.35 -27.77
CA ARG A 422 0.34 37.59 -27.89
C ARG A 422 0.42 38.25 -29.27
N ASP A 423 1.51 38.04 -29.99
CA ASP A 423 1.70 38.61 -31.32
C ASP A 423 0.77 37.94 -32.35
N LEU A 424 0.53 36.63 -32.22
CA LEU A 424 -0.44 35.90 -33.07
C LEU A 424 -1.88 36.35 -32.83
N VAL A 425 -2.26 36.60 -31.56
CA VAL A 425 -3.58 37.14 -31.20
C VAL A 425 -3.75 38.54 -31.79
N ARG A 426 -2.72 39.39 -31.76
CA ARG A 426 -2.76 40.72 -32.35
C ARG A 426 -2.91 40.67 -33.87
N SER A 427 -2.18 39.79 -34.56
CA SER A 427 -2.33 39.59 -36.01
C SER A 427 -3.71 39.04 -36.39
N ALA A 428 -4.29 38.15 -35.58
CA ALA A 428 -5.64 37.63 -35.79
C ALA A 428 -6.72 38.72 -35.64
N ILE A 429 -6.59 39.60 -34.63
CA ILE A 429 -7.50 40.74 -34.44
C ILE A 429 -7.37 41.75 -35.59
N GLN A 430 -6.14 42.00 -36.07
CA GLN A 430 -5.91 42.89 -37.22
C GLN A 430 -6.55 42.37 -38.51
N GLN A 431 -6.60 41.04 -38.72
CA GLN A 431 -7.36 40.45 -39.83
C GLN A 431 -8.87 40.61 -39.69
N LEU A 432 -9.40 40.66 -38.47
CA LEU A 432 -10.83 40.92 -38.24
C LEU A 432 -11.18 42.40 -38.46
N GLU A 433 -10.24 43.31 -38.18
CA GLU A 433 -10.35 44.74 -38.50
C GLU A 433 -10.32 44.99 -40.01
N GLU A 434 -9.42 44.33 -40.76
CA GLU A 434 -9.42 44.38 -42.24
C GLU A 434 -10.71 43.85 -42.88
N GLN A 435 -11.46 43.01 -42.16
CA GLN A 435 -12.77 42.49 -42.58
C GLN A 435 -13.96 43.38 -42.16
N GLU A 436 -13.72 44.58 -41.60
CA GLU A 436 -14.75 45.51 -41.09
C GLU A 436 -15.69 44.89 -40.04
N LYS A 437 -15.23 43.86 -39.32
CA LYS A 437 -16.03 43.16 -38.31
C LYS A 437 -15.82 43.71 -36.90
N VAL A 438 -14.70 44.39 -36.68
CA VAL A 438 -14.19 44.78 -35.37
C VAL A 438 -13.47 46.12 -35.48
N MET A 439 -13.67 47.01 -34.52
CA MET A 439 -12.96 48.28 -34.37
C MET A 439 -12.00 48.21 -33.18
N ILE A 440 -10.81 48.81 -33.27
CA ILE A 440 -9.81 48.85 -32.19
C ILE A 440 -9.58 50.30 -31.77
N ASP A 441 -9.72 50.59 -30.47
CA ASP A 441 -9.39 51.90 -29.90
C ASP A 441 -8.63 51.72 -28.56
N ASP A 442 -7.49 52.40 -28.38
CA ASP A 442 -6.62 52.39 -27.18
C ASP A 442 -6.55 51.04 -26.40
N ALA A 443 -6.28 49.95 -27.13
CA ALA A 443 -6.15 48.55 -26.64
C ALA A 443 -7.44 47.84 -26.20
N MET A 444 -8.60 48.38 -26.56
CA MET A 444 -9.92 47.76 -26.50
C MET A 444 -10.39 47.34 -27.90
N VAL A 445 -11.18 46.26 -27.94
CA VAL A 445 -11.71 45.66 -29.16
C VAL A 445 -13.23 45.69 -29.11
N TYR A 446 -13.86 46.27 -30.14
CA TYR A 446 -15.30 46.49 -30.25
C TYR A 446 -15.85 45.76 -31.47
N ILE A 447 -16.99 45.07 -31.34
CA ILE A 447 -17.68 44.50 -32.50
C ILE A 447 -18.46 45.62 -33.19
N GLN A 448 -18.33 45.73 -34.52
CA GLN A 448 -18.99 46.78 -35.30
C GLN A 448 -20.44 46.43 -35.68
#